data_AF-A0A539EJI3-F1
#
_entry.id   AF-A0A539EJI3-F1
#
_cell.length_a   1.000
_cell.length_b   1.000
_cell.length_c   1.000
_cell.angle_alpha   90.00
_cell.angle_beta   90.00
_cell.angle_gamma   90.00
#
_symmetry.space_group_name_H-M   'P 1'
#
loop_
_entity.id
_entity.type
_entity.pdbx_description
1 polymer ?
#
loop_
_entity_poly.entity_id
_entity_poly.type
_entity_poly.pdbx_seq_one_letter_code
_entity_poly.pdbx_strand_id
1 'polypeptide(L)'
;MAWPPALLFLGVAALQLAVSLLAHDYARYGLLVHEASVKALSALFVALGGLTAVLPGFRTWVLGKLDAPASGARRPAPLLAAYLGVFLWLGFFHYCTYRRYLLVNDTAFSVNLAHNFIRFGSFEHTLFGAHALSIHFMLLMAVFSPVLLVWNDPLALLAVQHALVCSVPFAAYLLTVRSTGSALAGLICLLLTLCTPYFHDLVGSNLHIASLAAFLPWGLYFRASGRRAASYACLALMLCTYETAAF
;
A
#
# COMPACT_ATOMS: atom_id res chain seq x y z
N MET A 1 13.28 12.03 -30.02
CA MET A 1 12.43 10.83 -29.80
C MET A 1 11.15 11.29 -29.15
N ALA A 2 10.01 10.99 -29.76
CA ALA A 2 8.71 11.52 -29.38
C ALA A 2 8.26 10.93 -28.02
N TRP A 3 7.95 11.79 -27.04
CA TRP A 3 7.42 11.44 -25.72
C TRP A 3 5.89 11.74 -25.55
N PRO A 4 5.00 11.50 -26.54
CA PRO A 4 3.58 11.82 -26.42
C PRO A 4 2.70 10.88 -25.54
N PRO A 5 3.11 9.67 -25.08
CA PRO A 5 2.14 8.77 -24.44
C PRO A 5 1.70 9.27 -23.06
N ALA A 6 2.58 9.91 -22.27
CA ALA A 6 2.24 10.35 -20.91
C ALA A 6 1.13 11.42 -20.89
N LEU A 7 1.26 12.47 -21.71
CA LEU A 7 0.26 13.54 -21.79
C LEU A 7 -1.08 13.02 -22.34
N LEU A 8 -1.02 12.08 -23.30
CA LEU A 8 -2.21 11.41 -23.82
C LEU A 8 -2.93 10.63 -22.71
N PHE A 9 -2.20 9.82 -21.93
CA PHE A 9 -2.77 9.03 -20.84
C PHE A 9 -3.29 9.92 -19.69
N LEU A 10 -2.63 11.03 -19.36
CA LEU A 10 -3.15 12.02 -18.42
C LEU A 10 -4.43 12.68 -18.94
N GLY A 11 -4.48 13.00 -20.23
CA GLY A 11 -5.69 13.53 -20.88
C GLY A 11 -6.85 12.55 -20.83
N VAL A 12 -6.60 11.26 -21.09
CA VAL A 12 -7.60 10.19 -20.95
C VAL A 12 -8.07 10.05 -19.50
N ALA A 13 -7.14 10.07 -18.52
CA ALA A 13 -7.50 10.00 -17.10
C ALA A 13 -8.38 11.18 -16.67
N ALA A 14 -8.03 12.41 -17.06
CA ALA A 14 -8.79 13.61 -16.75
C ALA A 14 -10.19 13.59 -17.41
N LEU A 15 -10.29 13.15 -18.67
CA LEU A 15 -11.55 12.99 -19.38
C LEU A 15 -12.46 11.96 -18.69
N GLN A 16 -11.92 10.78 -18.37
CA GLN A 16 -12.67 9.72 -17.69
C GLN A 16 -13.12 10.15 -16.29
N LEU A 17 -12.31 10.95 -15.58
CA LEU A 17 -12.67 11.51 -14.28
C LEU A 17 -13.81 12.52 -14.42
N ALA A 18 -13.75 13.42 -15.41
CA ALA A 18 -14.81 14.38 -15.68
C ALA A 18 -16.13 13.69 -16.03
N VAL A 19 -16.09 12.66 -16.89
CA VAL A 19 -17.27 11.83 -17.21
C VAL A 19 -17.81 11.13 -15.96
N SER A 20 -16.93 10.62 -15.09
CA SER A 20 -17.35 9.96 -13.84
C SER A 20 -18.09 10.91 -12.88
N LEU A 21 -17.64 12.17 -12.80
CA LEU A 21 -18.24 13.20 -11.95
C LEU A 21 -19.62 13.61 -12.49
N LEU A 22 -19.75 13.74 -13.80
CA LEU A 22 -21.01 14.10 -14.46
C LEU A 22 -22.05 12.96 -14.42
N ALA A 23 -21.60 11.71 -14.52
CA ALA A 23 -22.48 10.53 -14.54
C ALA A 23 -22.85 10.02 -13.14
N HIS A 24 -22.17 10.49 -12.08
CA HIS A 24 -22.22 9.93 -10.73
C HIS A 24 -21.92 8.42 -10.65
N ASP A 25 -21.35 7.82 -11.71
CA ASP A 25 -20.94 6.41 -11.79
C ASP A 25 -19.43 6.28 -11.60
N TYR A 26 -18.97 6.74 -10.43
CA TYR A 26 -17.57 6.71 -10.01
C TYR A 26 -16.94 5.32 -10.08
N ALA A 27 -17.79 4.30 -9.97
CA ALA A 27 -17.39 2.94 -9.76
C ALA A 27 -17.12 2.19 -11.09
N ARG A 28 -17.74 2.62 -12.19
CA ARG A 28 -17.39 2.15 -13.55
C ARG A 28 -16.20 2.91 -14.12
N TYR A 29 -16.21 4.23 -14.01
CA TYR A 29 -15.19 5.07 -14.64
C TYR A 29 -13.91 5.18 -13.82
N GLY A 30 -13.96 4.96 -12.50
CA GLY A 30 -12.79 4.97 -11.63
C GLY A 30 -11.70 4.01 -12.11
N LEU A 31 -12.04 2.78 -12.49
CA LEU A 31 -11.07 1.80 -13.01
C LEU A 31 -10.39 2.28 -14.31
N LEU A 32 -11.11 2.96 -15.19
CA LEU A 32 -10.54 3.51 -16.43
C LEU A 32 -9.62 4.71 -16.13
N VAL A 33 -9.99 5.57 -15.18
CA VAL A 33 -9.14 6.65 -14.66
C VAL A 33 -7.88 6.08 -14.02
N HIS A 34 -7.99 4.96 -13.29
CA HIS A 34 -6.86 4.26 -12.69
C HIS A 34 -5.85 3.86 -13.74
N GLU A 35 -6.33 3.08 -14.71
CA GLU A 35 -5.51 2.44 -15.71
C GLU A 35 -4.78 3.49 -16.55
N ALA A 36 -5.50 4.55 -16.94
CA ALA A 36 -4.93 5.68 -17.66
C ALA A 36 -3.87 6.41 -16.81
N SER A 37 -4.13 6.67 -15.53
CA SER A 37 -3.18 7.35 -14.65
C SER A 37 -1.93 6.51 -14.36
N VAL A 38 -2.08 5.21 -14.16
CA VAL A 38 -0.95 4.28 -14.00
C VAL A 38 -0.11 4.24 -15.27
N LYS A 39 -0.73 4.14 -16.45
CA LYS A 39 -0.02 4.20 -17.74
C LYS A 39 0.74 5.52 -17.93
N ALA A 40 0.12 6.64 -17.55
CA ALA A 40 0.75 7.96 -17.57
C ALA A 40 1.97 8.03 -16.64
N LEU A 41 1.81 7.62 -15.38
CA LEU A 41 2.87 7.63 -14.38
C LEU A 41 4.03 6.71 -14.78
N SER A 42 3.74 5.51 -15.29
CA SER A 42 4.76 4.59 -15.81
C SER A 42 5.55 5.22 -16.96
N ALA A 43 4.87 5.86 -17.92
CA ALA A 43 5.54 6.57 -19.01
C ALA A 43 6.41 7.74 -18.51
N LEU A 44 5.92 8.50 -17.52
CA LEU A 44 6.69 9.58 -16.88
C LEU A 44 7.91 9.06 -16.13
N PHE A 45 7.80 7.96 -15.39
CA PHE A 45 8.92 7.38 -14.65
C PHE A 45 9.98 6.80 -15.58
N VAL A 46 9.58 6.15 -16.68
CA VAL A 46 10.52 5.73 -17.73
C VAL A 46 11.20 6.95 -18.36
N ALA A 47 10.48 8.05 -18.57
CA ALA A 47 11.04 9.29 -19.08
C ALA A 47 12.08 9.91 -18.15
N LEU A 48 11.71 10.07 -16.88
CA LEU A 48 12.59 10.60 -15.87
C LEU A 48 13.82 9.71 -15.69
N GLY A 49 13.64 8.37 -15.66
CA GLY A 49 14.73 7.40 -15.62
C GLY A 49 15.69 7.54 -16.81
N GLY A 50 15.16 7.58 -18.04
CA GLY A 50 15.95 7.79 -19.25
C GLY A 50 16.72 9.12 -19.24
N LEU A 51 16.06 10.21 -18.83
CA LEU A 51 16.70 11.52 -18.69
C LEU A 51 17.82 11.49 -17.64
N THR A 52 17.61 10.83 -16.49
CA THR A 52 18.67 10.70 -15.47
C THR A 52 19.84 9.83 -15.93
N ALA A 53 19.60 8.86 -16.81
CA ALA A 53 20.66 8.00 -17.36
C ALA A 53 21.49 8.72 -18.44
N VAL A 54 20.83 9.52 -19.28
CA VAL A 54 21.46 10.11 -20.48
C VAL A 54 22.02 11.51 -20.23
N LEU A 55 21.46 12.28 -19.28
CA LEU A 55 21.83 13.69 -19.06
C LEU A 55 22.55 13.88 -17.72
N PRO A 56 23.90 14.03 -17.70
CA PRO A 56 24.67 14.19 -16.47
C PRO A 56 24.25 15.40 -15.63
N GLY A 57 23.92 16.52 -16.27
CA GLY A 57 23.43 17.72 -15.59
C GLY A 57 22.08 17.50 -14.90
N PHE A 58 21.16 16.78 -15.55
CA PHE A 58 19.87 16.43 -14.96
C PHE A 58 20.04 15.43 -13.81
N ARG A 59 20.90 14.42 -13.97
CA ARG A 59 21.26 13.49 -12.89
C ARG A 59 21.80 14.22 -11.66
N THR A 60 22.73 15.16 -11.87
CA THR A 60 23.32 15.97 -10.78
C THR A 60 22.27 16.85 -10.11
N TRP A 61 21.35 17.43 -10.89
CA TRP A 61 20.23 18.20 -10.35
C TRP A 61 19.27 17.34 -9.53
N VAL A 62 18.87 16.17 -10.04
CA VAL A 62 18.01 15.20 -9.32
C VAL A 62 18.69 14.74 -8.04
N LEU A 63 19.95 14.35 -8.09
CA LEU A 63 20.75 14.00 -6.91
C LEU A 63 20.84 15.16 -5.94
N GLY A 64 21.10 16.39 -6.41
CA GLY A 64 21.11 17.57 -5.56
C GLY A 64 19.78 17.83 -4.85
N LYS A 65 18.65 17.48 -5.46
CA LYS A 65 17.31 17.55 -4.81
C LYS A 65 17.03 16.37 -3.89
N LEU A 66 17.53 15.18 -4.21
CA LEU A 66 17.34 13.94 -3.43
C LEU A 66 18.30 13.83 -2.24
N ASP A 67 19.49 14.42 -2.33
CA ASP A 67 20.57 14.41 -1.32
C ASP A 67 20.60 15.70 -0.47
N ALA A 68 19.98 16.80 -0.91
CA ALA A 68 19.69 17.95 -0.02
C ALA A 68 19.00 17.57 1.32
N PRO A 69 18.12 16.56 1.40
CA PRO A 69 17.58 16.00 2.65
C PRO A 69 18.61 15.32 3.57
N ALA A 70 19.81 14.96 3.08
CA ALA A 70 20.86 14.32 3.87
C ALA A 70 21.67 15.32 4.74
N SER A 71 21.48 16.64 4.54
CA SER A 71 22.22 17.71 5.21
C SER A 71 21.74 18.07 6.64
N GLY A 72 20.93 17.22 7.28
CA GLY A 72 20.67 17.32 8.73
C GLY A 72 19.32 17.93 9.14
N ALA A 73 18.53 18.50 8.23
CA ALA A 73 17.17 18.94 8.53
C ALA A 73 16.15 17.94 7.97
N ARG A 74 15.68 17.03 8.83
CA ARG A 74 14.56 16.11 8.59
C ARG A 74 13.34 16.87 8.06
N ARG A 75 13.08 16.83 6.76
CA ARG A 75 11.75 17.14 6.23
C ARG A 75 11.11 15.84 5.74
N PRO A 76 10.33 15.14 6.59
CA PRO A 76 9.53 14.01 6.16
C PRO A 76 8.43 14.40 5.15
N ALA A 77 8.22 15.70 4.91
CA ALA A 77 7.10 16.22 4.13
C ALA A 77 6.99 15.68 2.69
N PRO A 78 8.06 15.55 1.87
CA PRO A 78 7.93 15.01 0.52
C PRO A 78 7.62 13.52 0.52
N LEU A 79 8.25 12.74 1.42
CA LEU A 79 8.02 11.30 1.55
C LEU A 79 6.61 11.04 2.10
N LEU A 80 6.16 11.85 3.06
CA LEU A 80 4.81 11.82 3.60
C LEU A 80 3.78 12.22 2.55
N ALA A 81 4.03 13.27 1.75
CA ALA A 81 3.15 13.67 0.66
C ALA A 81 3.06 12.57 -0.41
N ALA A 82 4.17 11.93 -0.75
CA ALA A 82 4.18 10.78 -1.65
C ALA A 82 3.39 9.60 -1.06
N TYR A 83 3.58 9.29 0.22
CA TYR A 83 2.79 8.28 0.92
C TYR A 83 1.30 8.60 0.92
N LEU A 84 0.91 9.83 1.28
CA LEU A 84 -0.48 10.27 1.26
C LEU A 84 -1.06 10.21 -0.15
N GLY A 85 -0.29 10.57 -1.18
CA GLY A 85 -0.69 10.43 -2.57
C GLY A 85 -1.00 8.98 -2.93
N VAL A 86 -0.08 8.05 -2.63
CA VAL A 86 -0.28 6.61 -2.88
C VAL A 86 -1.46 6.06 -2.07
N PHE A 87 -1.53 6.39 -0.78
CA PHE A 87 -2.58 5.98 0.13
C PHE A 87 -3.97 6.44 -0.34
N LEU A 88 -4.13 7.74 -0.62
CA LEU A 88 -5.40 8.31 -1.07
C LEU A 88 -5.80 7.78 -2.45
N TRP A 89 -4.83 7.68 -3.37
CA TRP A 89 -5.07 7.16 -4.71
C TRP A 89 -5.58 5.72 -4.66
N LEU A 90 -4.83 4.82 -4.03
CA LEU A 90 -5.20 3.41 -3.93
C LEU A 90 -6.42 3.20 -3.01
N GLY A 91 -6.58 4.06 -1.99
CA GLY A 91 -7.71 4.03 -1.06
C GLY A 91 -9.02 4.40 -1.74
N PHE A 92 -8.98 5.34 -2.69
CA PHE A 92 -10.12 5.65 -3.55
C PHE A 92 -10.56 4.43 -4.38
N PHE A 93 -9.62 3.59 -4.85
CA PHE A 93 -9.97 2.35 -5.55
C PHE A 93 -10.68 1.35 -4.65
N HIS A 94 -10.17 1.13 -3.44
CA HIS A 94 -10.83 0.26 -2.47
C HIS A 94 -12.20 0.78 -2.06
N TYR A 95 -12.35 2.09 -1.93
CA TYR A 95 -13.65 2.69 -1.69
C TYR A 95 -14.62 2.39 -2.84
N CYS A 96 -14.19 2.56 -4.09
CA CYS A 96 -15.00 2.24 -5.27
C CYS A 96 -15.37 0.74 -5.35
N THR A 97 -14.44 -0.18 -5.06
CA THR A 97 -14.74 -1.64 -5.05
C THR A 97 -15.67 -2.03 -3.91
N TYR A 98 -15.46 -1.47 -2.72
CA TYR A 98 -16.35 -1.62 -1.56
C TYR A 98 -17.78 -1.20 -1.89
N ARG A 99 -17.96 0.00 -2.49
CA ARG A 99 -19.28 0.54 -2.84
C ARG A 99 -20.03 -0.25 -3.92
N ARG A 100 -19.34 -1.09 -4.70
CA ARG A 100 -19.95 -1.99 -5.70
C ARG A 100 -20.21 -3.40 -5.20
N TYR A 101 -19.98 -3.68 -3.91
CA TYR A 101 -20.07 -5.04 -3.35
C TYR A 101 -19.16 -6.05 -4.07
N LEU A 102 -18.03 -5.59 -4.61
CA LEU A 102 -17.02 -6.45 -5.25
C LEU A 102 -15.97 -6.97 -4.24
N LEU A 103 -16.33 -7.00 -2.95
CA LEU A 103 -15.45 -7.51 -1.91
C LEU A 103 -15.42 -9.04 -2.00
N VAL A 104 -14.23 -9.62 -1.85
CA VAL A 104 -14.04 -11.06 -1.78
C VAL A 104 -14.80 -11.59 -0.55
N ASN A 105 -15.38 -12.79 -0.64
CA ASN A 105 -16.15 -13.44 0.42
C ASN A 105 -15.42 -13.39 1.79
N ASP A 106 -14.10 -13.58 1.76
CA ASP A 106 -13.23 -13.56 2.94
C ASP A 106 -13.23 -12.21 3.69
N THR A 107 -13.63 -11.12 3.03
CA THR A 107 -13.76 -9.81 3.66
C THR A 107 -14.86 -9.83 4.74
N ALA A 108 -16.00 -10.46 4.47
CA ALA A 108 -17.09 -10.55 5.44
C ALA A 108 -16.69 -11.42 6.64
N PHE A 109 -15.95 -12.50 6.38
CA PHE A 109 -15.35 -13.36 7.41
C PHE A 109 -14.41 -12.58 8.33
N SER A 110 -13.46 -11.83 7.76
CA SER A 110 -12.48 -11.03 8.51
C SER A 110 -13.15 -9.92 9.34
N VAL A 111 -14.15 -9.23 8.78
CA VAL A 111 -14.91 -8.20 9.49
C VAL A 111 -15.66 -8.78 10.69
N ASN A 112 -16.33 -9.92 10.52
CA ASN A 112 -17.06 -10.59 11.60
C ASN A 112 -16.11 -11.00 12.73
N LEU A 113 -14.94 -11.54 12.38
CA LEU A 113 -13.92 -11.92 13.34
C LEU A 113 -13.42 -10.72 14.17
N ALA A 114 -13.08 -9.62 13.49
CA ALA A 114 -12.64 -8.39 14.17
C ALA A 114 -13.72 -7.83 15.10
N HIS A 115 -14.99 -7.87 14.67
CA HIS A 115 -16.11 -7.42 15.49
C HIS A 115 -16.33 -8.30 16.73
N ASN A 116 -16.30 -9.63 16.57
CA ASN A 116 -16.49 -10.55 17.68
C ASN A 116 -15.36 -10.47 18.71
N PHE A 117 -14.12 -10.31 18.23
CA PHE A 117 -12.98 -10.14 19.12
C PHE A 117 -13.10 -8.88 19.98
N ILE A 118 -13.45 -7.73 19.37
CA ILE A 118 -13.50 -6.47 20.11
C ILE A 118 -14.72 -6.34 21.03
N ARG A 119 -15.84 -6.99 20.70
CA ARG A 119 -17.09 -6.91 21.48
C ARG A 119 -17.22 -8.02 22.52
N PHE A 120 -16.75 -9.22 22.21
CA PHE A 120 -17.00 -10.43 23.01
C PHE A 120 -15.72 -11.14 23.45
N GLY A 121 -14.53 -10.69 23.01
CA GLY A 121 -13.27 -11.36 23.32
C GLY A 121 -13.15 -12.75 22.70
N SER A 122 -13.95 -13.06 21.68
CA SER A 122 -14.04 -14.37 21.05
C SER A 122 -13.52 -14.34 19.61
N PHE A 123 -12.85 -15.43 19.22
CA PHE A 123 -12.47 -15.70 17.83
C PHE A 123 -13.42 -16.68 17.15
N GLU A 124 -14.63 -16.87 17.68
CA GLU A 124 -15.63 -17.71 17.03
C GLU A 124 -16.25 -16.98 15.82
N HIS A 125 -16.45 -17.74 14.74
CA HIS A 125 -17.23 -17.29 13.60
C HIS A 125 -18.70 -17.57 13.82
N THR A 126 -19.50 -16.51 13.84
CA THR A 126 -20.96 -16.65 13.89
C THR A 126 -21.54 -17.17 12.57
N LEU A 127 -20.78 -17.10 11.48
CA LEU A 127 -21.21 -17.56 10.14
C LEU A 127 -21.12 -19.08 9.96
N PHE A 128 -20.13 -19.74 10.58
CA PHE A 128 -19.87 -21.17 10.39
C PHE A 128 -19.95 -21.99 11.68
N GLY A 129 -20.15 -21.33 12.83
CA GLY A 129 -20.20 -22.01 14.14
C GLY A 129 -18.88 -22.70 14.52
N ALA A 130 -17.75 -22.21 13.98
CA ALA A 130 -16.43 -22.77 14.18
C ALA A 130 -15.45 -21.70 14.69
N HIS A 131 -14.41 -22.13 15.39
CA HIS A 131 -13.37 -21.24 15.90
C HIS A 131 -12.46 -20.79 14.74
N ALA A 132 -12.20 -19.48 14.58
CA ALA A 132 -11.41 -18.96 13.46
C ALA A 132 -10.04 -19.63 13.31
N LEU A 133 -9.37 -19.81 14.44
CA LEU A 133 -8.04 -20.42 14.50
C LEU A 133 -8.00 -21.88 14.06
N SER A 134 -9.13 -22.58 13.96
CA SER A 134 -9.16 -23.96 13.43
C SER A 134 -9.16 -24.00 11.90
N ILE A 135 -9.37 -22.87 11.22
CA ILE A 135 -9.43 -22.77 9.75
C ILE A 135 -8.30 -21.87 9.25
N HIS A 136 -8.20 -20.65 9.79
CA HIS A 136 -7.14 -19.69 9.48
C HIS A 136 -6.50 -19.18 10.77
N PHE A 137 -5.18 -19.29 10.88
CA PHE A 137 -4.46 -18.64 11.97
C PHE A 137 -4.34 -17.13 11.67
N MET A 138 -5.42 -16.38 11.93
CA MET A 138 -5.59 -15.00 11.46
C MET A 138 -5.54 -13.95 12.59
N LEU A 139 -4.39 -13.82 13.26
CA LEU A 139 -4.16 -12.81 14.31
C LEU A 139 -4.22 -11.36 13.79
N LEU A 140 -4.19 -11.16 12.47
CA LEU A 140 -4.34 -9.85 11.84
C LEU A 140 -5.58 -9.10 12.34
N MET A 141 -6.71 -9.79 12.48
CA MET A 141 -7.95 -9.16 12.93
C MET A 141 -7.89 -8.70 14.37
N ALA A 142 -7.20 -9.43 15.25
CA ALA A 142 -6.96 -8.97 16.62
C ALA A 142 -6.14 -7.66 16.64
N VAL A 143 -5.15 -7.55 15.75
CA VAL A 143 -4.28 -6.36 15.65
C VAL A 143 -5.04 -5.15 15.09
N PHE A 144 -5.91 -5.35 14.10
CA PHE A 144 -6.65 -4.25 13.45
C PHE A 144 -7.93 -3.85 14.19
N SER A 145 -8.59 -4.79 14.86
CA SER A 145 -9.88 -4.58 15.53
C SER A 145 -9.97 -3.41 16.52
N PRO A 146 -8.91 -2.95 17.21
CA PRO A 146 -9.02 -1.79 18.10
C PRO A 146 -9.45 -0.52 17.36
N VAL A 147 -9.22 -0.42 16.04
CA VAL A 147 -9.70 0.72 15.23
C VAL A 147 -11.23 0.84 15.27
N LEU A 148 -11.94 -0.28 15.45
CA LEU A 148 -13.41 -0.32 15.51
C LEU A 148 -13.97 0.37 16.76
N LEU A 149 -13.15 0.57 17.79
CA LEU A 149 -13.54 1.35 18.97
C LEU A 149 -13.67 2.84 18.66
N VAL A 150 -12.91 3.33 17.68
CA VAL A 150 -12.90 4.73 17.25
C VAL A 150 -13.81 4.93 16.04
N TRP A 151 -13.76 4.01 15.09
CA TRP A 151 -14.54 4.04 13.85
C TRP A 151 -15.19 2.67 13.63
N ASN A 152 -16.41 2.52 14.12
CA ASN A 152 -17.18 1.27 14.10
C ASN A 152 -17.79 0.98 12.71
N ASP A 153 -16.92 0.84 11.70
CA ASP A 153 -17.27 0.54 10.31
C ASP A 153 -16.20 -0.39 9.69
N PRO A 154 -16.57 -1.38 8.85
CA PRO A 154 -15.61 -2.23 8.14
C PRO A 154 -14.54 -1.46 7.34
N LEU A 155 -14.87 -0.26 6.86
CA LEU A 155 -13.93 0.63 6.17
C LEU A 155 -12.75 1.03 7.05
N ALA A 156 -12.91 1.07 8.37
CA ALA A 156 -11.82 1.39 9.28
C ALA A 156 -10.72 0.31 9.26
N LEU A 157 -11.11 -0.97 9.22
CA LEU A 157 -10.17 -2.09 9.10
C LEU A 157 -9.44 -2.05 7.76
N LEU A 158 -10.19 -1.79 6.68
CA LEU A 158 -9.62 -1.65 5.35
C LEU A 158 -8.63 -0.48 5.30
N ALA A 159 -8.96 0.66 5.91
CA ALA A 159 -8.06 1.82 5.98
C ALA A 159 -6.75 1.51 6.72
N VAL A 160 -6.80 0.75 7.83
CA VAL A 160 -5.61 0.33 8.58
C VAL A 160 -4.74 -0.61 7.76
N GLN A 161 -5.33 -1.65 7.16
CA GLN A 161 -4.60 -2.55 6.27
C GLN A 161 -3.97 -1.78 5.12
N HIS A 162 -4.75 -0.89 4.51
CA HIS A 162 -4.32 -0.09 3.37
C HIS A 162 -3.16 0.83 3.72
N ALA A 163 -3.19 1.45 4.89
CA ALA A 163 -2.09 2.26 5.41
C ALA A 163 -0.82 1.42 5.57
N LEU A 164 -0.95 0.22 6.14
CA LEU A 164 0.16 -0.71 6.30
C LEU A 164 0.75 -1.12 4.95
N VAL A 165 -0.08 -1.59 4.00
CA VAL A 165 0.39 -2.05 2.68
C VAL A 165 1.02 -0.88 1.91
N CYS A 166 0.37 0.28 1.84
CA CYS A 166 0.91 1.46 1.15
C CYS A 166 2.22 1.97 1.75
N SER A 167 2.56 1.60 2.98
CA SER A 167 3.82 1.98 3.62
C SER A 167 5.02 1.13 3.20
N VAL A 168 4.80 -0.04 2.57
CA VAL A 168 5.84 -1.00 2.16
C VAL A 168 6.92 -0.39 1.25
N PRO A 169 6.58 0.32 0.15
CA PRO A 169 7.58 0.97 -0.71
C PRO A 169 8.43 2.00 0.02
N PHE A 170 7.88 2.64 1.05
CA PHE A 170 8.56 3.64 1.86
C PHE A 170 9.49 3.00 2.89
N ALA A 171 9.11 1.86 3.47
CA ALA A 171 10.02 1.07 4.28
C ALA A 171 11.22 0.57 3.45
N ALA A 172 10.97 0.11 2.22
CA ALA A 172 12.02 -0.29 1.27
C ALA A 172 12.95 0.88 0.89
N TYR A 173 12.38 2.06 0.62
CA TYR A 173 13.15 3.30 0.43
C TYR A 173 14.09 3.55 1.61
N LEU A 174 13.54 3.63 2.83
CA LEU A 174 14.29 3.98 4.03
C LEU A 174 15.39 2.95 4.34
N LEU A 175 15.10 1.66 4.13
CA LEU A 175 16.08 0.59 4.30
C LEU A 175 17.23 0.73 3.29
N THR A 176 16.93 0.96 2.01
CA THR A 176 17.94 1.09 0.97
C THR A 176 18.81 2.34 1.15
N VAL A 177 18.22 3.49 1.48
CA VAL A 177 18.98 4.71 1.79
C VAL A 177 19.91 4.46 2.97
N ARG A 178 19.43 3.79 4.02
CA ARG A 178 20.26 3.49 5.20
C ARG A 178 21.42 2.55 4.88
N SER A 179 21.19 1.53 4.07
CA SER A 179 22.20 0.52 3.74
C SER A 179 23.24 1.00 2.73
N THR A 180 22.86 1.91 1.83
CA THR A 180 23.71 2.35 0.71
C THR A 180 24.21 3.79 0.83
N GLY A 181 23.60 4.59 1.71
CA GLY A 181 23.81 6.04 1.78
C GLY A 181 23.24 6.82 0.60
N SER A 182 22.57 6.18 -0.37
CA SER A 182 22.11 6.81 -1.61
C SER A 182 20.60 7.00 -1.65
N ALA A 183 20.15 8.25 -1.69
CA ALA A 183 18.73 8.60 -1.85
C ALA A 183 18.16 8.15 -3.21
N LEU A 184 19.00 8.16 -4.26
CA LEU A 184 18.62 7.67 -5.58
C LEU A 184 18.40 6.16 -5.59
N ALA A 185 19.29 5.38 -4.95
CA ALA A 185 19.09 3.95 -4.80
C ALA A 185 17.80 3.65 -4.03
N GLY A 186 17.51 4.43 -2.98
CA GLY A 186 16.24 4.38 -2.25
C GLY A 186 15.05 4.63 -3.15
N LEU A 187 15.07 5.69 -3.97
CA LEU A 187 13.98 6.04 -4.87
C LEU A 187 13.74 4.94 -5.92
N ILE A 188 14.81 4.39 -6.50
CA ILE A 188 14.72 3.26 -7.43
C ILE A 188 14.05 2.06 -6.74
N CYS A 189 14.48 1.73 -5.51
CA CYS A 189 13.89 0.64 -4.74
C CYS A 189 12.40 0.87 -4.42
N LEU A 190 12.01 2.09 -4.08
CA LEU A 190 10.60 2.48 -3.89
C LEU A 190 9.78 2.23 -5.15
N LEU A 191 10.26 2.74 -6.29
CA LEU A 191 9.56 2.60 -7.57
C LEU A 191 9.47 1.14 -8.00
N LEU A 192 10.56 0.38 -7.86
CA LEU A 192 10.55 -1.06 -8.12
C LEU A 192 9.53 -1.76 -7.22
N THR A 193 9.46 -1.40 -5.93
CA THR A 193 8.50 -1.97 -4.98
C THR A 193 7.05 -1.68 -5.38
N LEU A 194 6.75 -0.44 -5.79
CA LEU A 194 5.43 -0.03 -6.30
C LEU A 194 5.05 -0.79 -7.58
N CYS A 195 6.02 -1.14 -8.42
CA CYS A 195 5.79 -1.83 -9.68
C CYS A 195 5.81 -3.36 -9.57
N THR A 196 6.10 -3.93 -8.40
CA THR A 196 6.10 -5.40 -8.28
C THR A 196 4.68 -5.93 -8.39
N PRO A 197 4.44 -7.03 -9.13
CA PRO A 197 3.15 -7.71 -9.15
C PRO A 197 2.66 -8.05 -7.73
N TYR A 198 3.59 -8.48 -6.86
CA TYR A 198 3.29 -8.81 -5.48
C TYR A 198 2.72 -7.63 -4.68
N PHE A 199 3.20 -6.39 -4.89
CA PHE A 199 2.62 -5.21 -4.25
C PHE A 199 1.18 -4.97 -4.72
N HIS A 200 0.91 -5.18 -6.00
CA HIS A 200 -0.44 -5.09 -6.54
C HIS A 200 -1.37 -6.17 -5.96
N ASP A 201 -0.87 -7.40 -5.77
CA ASP A 201 -1.61 -8.48 -5.10
C ASP A 201 -1.93 -8.11 -3.65
N LEU A 202 -0.94 -7.57 -2.91
CA LEU A 202 -1.14 -7.11 -1.53
C LEU A 202 -2.18 -5.99 -1.45
N VAL A 203 -2.11 -5.01 -2.34
CA VAL A 203 -3.09 -3.92 -2.42
C VAL A 203 -4.47 -4.51 -2.73
N GLY A 204 -4.60 -5.35 -3.76
CA GLY A 204 -5.89 -5.92 -4.15
C GLY A 204 -6.53 -6.87 -3.12
N SER A 205 -5.73 -7.40 -2.18
CA SER A 205 -6.20 -8.32 -1.15
C SER A 205 -6.94 -7.59 -0.02
N ASN A 206 -8.28 -7.68 0.02
CA ASN A 206 -9.10 -7.00 1.04
C ASN A 206 -9.17 -7.83 2.34
N LEU A 207 -8.66 -7.28 3.46
CA LEU A 207 -8.67 -7.93 4.79
C LEU A 207 -8.10 -9.37 4.78
N HIS A 208 -7.13 -9.63 3.91
CA HIS A 208 -6.54 -10.93 3.69
C HIS A 208 -5.23 -11.09 4.46
N ILE A 209 -4.93 -12.34 4.88
CA ILE A 209 -3.75 -12.66 5.69
C ILE A 209 -2.43 -12.29 5.02
N ALA A 210 -2.38 -12.31 3.68
CA ALA A 210 -1.21 -11.92 2.89
C ALA A 210 -0.71 -10.49 3.22
N SER A 211 -1.59 -9.58 3.66
CA SER A 211 -1.22 -8.22 4.07
C SER A 211 -0.22 -8.19 5.24
N LEU A 212 -0.10 -9.25 6.04
CA LEU A 212 0.93 -9.37 7.08
C LEU A 212 2.36 -9.38 6.52
N ALA A 213 2.55 -9.76 5.25
CA ALA A 213 3.85 -9.68 4.60
C ALA A 213 4.38 -8.24 4.52
N ALA A 214 3.50 -7.23 4.61
CA ALA A 214 3.89 -5.82 4.69
C ALA A 214 4.73 -5.49 5.94
N PHE A 215 4.70 -6.32 6.97
CA PHE A 215 5.55 -6.14 8.16
C PHE A 215 7.02 -6.53 7.93
N LEU A 216 7.33 -7.37 6.93
CA LEU A 216 8.70 -7.78 6.62
C LEU A 216 9.65 -6.60 6.35
N PRO A 217 9.37 -5.70 5.39
CA PRO A 217 10.28 -4.58 5.10
C PRO A 217 10.44 -3.63 6.30
N TRP A 218 9.39 -3.44 7.11
CA TRP A 218 9.48 -2.70 8.37
C TRP A 218 10.36 -3.41 9.42
N GLY A 219 10.22 -4.73 9.55
CA GLY A 219 11.04 -5.55 10.44
C GLY A 219 12.53 -5.44 10.10
N LEU A 220 12.87 -5.51 8.81
CA LEU A 220 14.24 -5.33 8.30
C LEU A 220 14.75 -3.91 8.52
N TYR A 221 13.93 -2.89 8.23
CA TYR A 221 14.27 -1.49 8.48
C TYR A 221 14.56 -1.22 9.96
N PHE A 222 13.71 -1.69 10.87
CA PHE A 222 13.92 -1.53 12.31
C PHE A 222 15.15 -2.28 12.80
N ARG A 223 15.43 -3.47 12.24
CA ARG A 223 16.66 -4.22 12.53
C ARG A 223 17.89 -3.40 12.17
N ALA A 224 17.95 -2.89 10.94
CA ALA A 224 19.04 -2.06 10.45
C ALA A 224 19.18 -0.78 11.28
N SER A 225 18.07 -0.26 11.82
CA SER A 225 18.02 0.95 12.66
C SER A 225 18.35 0.72 14.14
N GLY A 226 18.72 -0.50 14.54
CA GLY A 226 19.04 -0.84 15.93
C GLY A 226 17.82 -1.04 16.84
N ARG A 227 16.60 -0.89 16.33
CA ARG A 227 15.34 -1.03 17.07
C ARG A 227 14.90 -2.49 17.11
N ARG A 228 15.62 -3.32 17.88
CA ARG A 228 15.42 -4.79 17.91
C ARG A 228 14.01 -5.20 18.33
N ALA A 229 13.43 -4.57 19.35
CA ALA A 229 12.08 -4.91 19.81
C ALA A 229 11.02 -4.69 18.72
N ALA A 230 11.04 -3.53 18.06
CA ALA A 230 10.13 -3.23 16.95
C ALA A 230 10.33 -4.19 15.76
N SER A 231 11.58 -4.54 15.47
CA SER A 231 11.91 -5.54 14.46
C SER A 231 11.29 -6.90 14.78
N TYR A 232 11.50 -7.41 16.00
CA TYR A 232 10.92 -8.68 16.43
C TYR A 232 9.40 -8.67 16.44
N ALA A 233 8.77 -7.55 16.85
CA ALA A 233 7.32 -7.42 16.79
C ALA A 233 6.81 -7.50 15.33
N CYS A 234 7.41 -6.77 14.39
CA CYS A 234 7.04 -6.85 12.98
C CYS A 234 7.24 -8.26 12.41
N LEU A 235 8.38 -8.91 12.71
CA LEU A 235 8.65 -10.26 12.21
C LEU A 235 7.72 -11.30 12.85
N ALA A 236 7.38 -11.16 14.13
CA ALA A 236 6.39 -12.03 14.78
C ALA A 236 5.01 -11.87 14.14
N LEU A 237 4.57 -10.64 13.89
CA LEU A 237 3.31 -10.35 13.19
C LEU A 237 3.31 -10.93 11.77
N MET A 238 4.41 -10.78 11.03
CA MET A 238 4.57 -11.40 9.72
C MET A 238 4.44 -12.93 9.80
N LEU A 239 5.01 -13.57 10.82
CA LEU A 239 4.93 -15.02 11.01
C LEU A 239 3.55 -15.50 11.50
N CYS A 240 2.65 -14.60 11.86
CA CYS A 240 1.24 -14.94 12.12
C CYS A 240 0.44 -15.21 10.83
N THR A 241 1.11 -15.54 9.72
CA THR A 241 0.53 -16.04 8.49
C THR A 241 0.64 -17.55 8.44
N TYR A 242 -0.44 -18.28 8.73
CA TYR A 242 -0.50 -19.70 8.40
C TYR A 242 -1.92 -20.09 8.01
N GLU A 243 -2.05 -20.67 6.82
CA GLU A 243 -3.29 -21.25 6.31
C GLU A 243 -3.18 -22.77 6.43
N THR A 244 -4.03 -23.35 7.28
CA THR A 244 -4.02 -24.78 7.60
C THR A 244 -4.86 -25.63 6.66
N ALA A 245 -5.77 -25.03 5.91
CA ALA A 245 -6.75 -25.76 5.10
C ALA A 245 -6.43 -25.62 3.61
N ALA A 246 -6.01 -26.74 2.99
CA ALA A 246 -6.12 -26.91 1.55
C ALA A 246 -7.60 -27.16 1.24
N PHE A 247 -8.27 -26.20 0.61
CA PHE A 247 -9.58 -26.40 -0.02
C PHE A 247 -9.39 -26.54 -1.53
#